data_AF-A5W772-F1
#
_entry.id   AF-A5W772-F1
#
_cell.length_a   1.000
_cell.length_b   1.000
_cell.length_c   1.000
_cell.angle_alpha   90.00
_cell.angle_beta   90.00
_cell.angle_gamma   90.00
#
_symmetry.space_group_name_H-M   'P 1'
#
loop_
_entity.id
_entity.type
_entity.pdbx_description
1 polymer ?
#
loop_
_entity_poly.entity_id
_entity_poly.type
_entity_poly.pdbx_seq_one_letter_code
_entity_poly.pdbx_strand_id
1 'polypeptide(L)'
;MAGPAVVATAGATSGPGGSPARRPPRCNACTGHCPGCPGCPGRDVRTLQGHPAQTGAATGRRCRPRQPAQPQQPQVPVLAAAKPYRAHRKKPGQRAGVLLLTMDKPHLLALIVATLAHDLDVLTRAAQTAYEAATAEENIAENKYDTLGLEASYLATGQARRSAEIRQALVIYQQLLLRDYDPARGVQVSNLVTLENEDGAQRRLFLGPEAAGLKIGEGDGLVTVITPRSPLGQQLLGKRVDDEVNLGAQVSFIVDVV
;
A
#
# COMPACT_ATOMS: atom_id res chain seq x y z
N MET A 1 44.02 -54.76 0.84
CA MET A 1 44.97 -55.24 1.86
C MET A 1 46.11 -54.22 1.94
N ALA A 2 46.38 -53.78 3.17
CA ALA A 2 47.59 -53.14 3.71
C ALA A 2 48.10 -51.78 3.14
N GLY A 3 48.15 -50.78 4.03
CA GLY A 3 49.01 -49.58 3.96
C GLY A 3 50.49 -49.89 4.21
N PRO A 4 51.36 -48.93 4.62
CA PRO A 4 51.24 -48.07 5.82
C PRO A 4 51.53 -46.55 5.54
N ALA A 5 51.20 -45.51 6.31
CA ALA A 5 51.14 -45.19 7.75
C ALA A 5 52.49 -44.88 8.44
N VAL A 6 52.84 -43.59 8.62
CA VAL A 6 53.70 -42.98 9.70
C VAL A 6 53.35 -41.45 9.77
N VAL A 7 52.65 -40.90 10.79
CA VAL A 7 53.08 -40.37 12.12
C VAL A 7 53.97 -39.10 11.96
N ALA A 8 53.76 -37.90 12.56
CA ALA A 8 53.52 -37.57 13.97
C ALA A 8 53.18 -36.07 14.20
N THR A 9 52.30 -35.80 15.19
CA THR A 9 52.44 -34.90 16.39
C THR A 9 53.20 -33.56 16.31
N ALA A 10 52.97 -32.52 17.11
CA ALA A 10 51.99 -32.04 18.09
C ALA A 10 52.52 -30.65 18.52
N GLY A 11 51.66 -29.74 18.99
CA GLY A 11 52.14 -28.44 19.49
C GLY A 11 51.03 -27.60 20.12
N ALA A 12 50.68 -27.94 21.35
CA ALA A 12 49.81 -27.15 22.22
C ALA A 12 50.60 -26.02 22.89
N THR A 13 49.99 -24.83 22.99
CA THR A 13 50.24 -23.90 24.10
C THR A 13 48.93 -23.31 24.60
N SER A 14 48.74 -23.51 25.89
CA SER A 14 47.66 -23.05 26.77
C SER A 14 47.84 -21.60 27.20
N GLY A 15 46.72 -20.89 27.39
CA GLY A 15 46.64 -19.65 28.19
C GLY A 15 45.20 -19.41 28.67
N PRO A 16 44.97 -18.93 29.91
CA PRO A 16 43.78 -19.28 30.69
C PRO A 16 42.73 -18.17 30.83
N GLY A 17 41.49 -18.59 31.14
CA GLY A 17 40.65 -17.98 32.17
C GLY A 17 39.83 -16.73 31.81
N GLY A 18 38.50 -16.91 31.69
CA GLY A 18 37.54 -15.80 31.69
C GLY A 18 36.08 -16.23 31.46
N SER A 19 35.36 -16.44 32.56
CA SER A 19 33.93 -16.80 32.69
C SER A 19 32.93 -15.93 31.88
N PRO A 20 31.67 -16.40 31.69
CA PRO A 20 30.81 -15.97 30.59
C PRO A 20 30.15 -14.62 30.91
N ALA A 21 30.51 -13.59 30.14
CA ALA A 21 29.86 -12.30 30.22
C ALA A 21 28.46 -12.38 29.59
N ARG A 22 27.48 -12.36 30.48
CA ARG A 22 26.04 -12.22 30.26
C ARG A 22 25.73 -11.22 29.15
N ARG A 23 24.77 -11.58 28.29
CA ARG A 23 24.09 -10.66 27.37
C ARG A 23 23.68 -9.38 28.11
N PRO A 24 24.04 -8.17 27.63
CA PRO A 24 23.47 -6.95 28.18
C PRO A 24 21.96 -6.89 27.91
N PRO A 25 21.17 -6.29 28.81
CA PRO A 25 19.72 -6.19 28.64
C PRO A 25 19.37 -5.39 27.39
N ARG A 26 18.41 -5.91 26.62
CA ARG A 26 17.77 -5.19 25.52
C ARG A 26 17.15 -3.90 26.07
N CYS A 27 17.58 -2.76 25.54
CA CYS A 27 16.91 -1.49 25.76
C CYS A 27 15.66 -1.45 24.88
N ASN A 28 14.48 -1.72 25.46
CA ASN A 28 13.19 -1.72 24.75
C ASN A 28 12.63 -0.31 24.46
N ALA A 29 13.46 0.73 24.47
CA ALA A 29 12.99 2.12 24.43
C ALA A 29 13.39 2.92 23.17
N CYS A 30 14.25 2.42 22.26
CA CYS A 30 14.65 3.19 21.07
C CYS A 30 14.96 2.31 19.85
N THR A 31 14.21 2.47 18.77
CA THR A 31 14.57 2.04 17.40
C THR A 31 15.01 3.26 16.59
N GLY A 32 16.22 3.79 16.84
CA GLY A 32 16.78 4.89 16.04
C GLY A 32 17.79 5.78 16.77
N HIS A 33 18.78 6.28 16.02
CA HIS A 33 19.99 6.98 16.47
C HIS A 33 19.72 8.47 16.75
N CYS A 34 19.93 8.94 17.99
CA CYS A 34 19.89 10.36 18.35
C CYS A 34 21.19 10.75 19.07
N PRO A 35 21.98 11.72 18.56
CA PRO A 35 23.09 12.27 19.32
C PRO A 35 22.55 13.26 20.36
N GLY A 36 22.73 12.97 21.66
CA GLY A 36 22.45 13.93 22.74
C GLY A 36 21.45 13.51 23.82
N CYS A 37 21.28 12.22 24.12
CA CYS A 37 20.50 11.81 25.28
C CYS A 37 21.23 12.12 26.61
N PRO A 38 20.62 12.91 27.53
CA PRO A 38 21.16 13.14 28.85
C PRO A 38 20.79 11.95 29.75
N GLY A 39 21.79 11.14 30.14
CA GLY A 39 21.56 9.97 31.00
C GLY A 39 22.61 8.86 30.93
N CYS A 40 23.59 8.96 30.04
CA CYS A 40 24.71 8.01 30.00
C CYS A 40 25.80 8.39 31.03
N PRO A 41 26.13 7.53 32.01
CA PRO A 41 27.27 7.75 32.88
C PRO A 41 28.55 7.36 32.13
N GLY A 42 29.37 8.35 31.76
CA GLY A 42 30.70 8.12 31.21
C GLY A 42 31.02 8.99 30.01
N ARG A 43 31.40 10.25 30.24
CA ARG A 43 32.32 10.94 29.34
C ARG A 43 33.13 11.98 30.12
N ASP A 44 34.33 11.58 30.49
CA ASP A 44 35.38 12.48 30.98
C ASP A 44 35.72 13.50 29.89
N VAL A 45 35.56 14.79 30.21
CA VAL A 45 36.02 15.91 29.39
C VAL A 45 37.10 16.65 30.19
N ARG A 46 38.36 16.31 29.91
CA ARG A 46 39.61 16.97 30.30
C ARG A 46 40.63 16.54 29.23
N THR A 47 41.43 17.36 28.54
CA THR A 47 41.92 18.74 28.72
C THR A 47 42.54 19.17 27.37
N LEU A 48 42.65 20.48 27.11
CA LEU A 48 43.78 21.23 26.49
C LEU A 48 43.21 22.53 25.87
N GLN A 49 43.09 23.61 26.65
CA GLN A 49 44.06 24.71 26.88
C GLN A 49 44.20 25.71 25.71
N GLY A 50 43.93 27.00 26.00
CA GLY A 50 44.28 28.11 25.09
C GLY A 50 43.72 29.52 25.40
N HIS A 51 43.99 30.09 26.58
CA HIS A 51 44.16 31.53 26.92
C HIS A 51 43.03 32.60 26.78
N PRO A 52 43.11 33.74 27.53
CA PRO A 52 42.00 34.27 28.32
C PRO A 52 41.60 35.74 28.05
N ALA A 53 40.58 36.15 28.82
CA ALA A 53 40.26 37.50 29.32
C ALA A 53 39.52 38.47 28.39
N GLN A 54 38.28 38.79 28.77
CA GLN A 54 37.96 40.16 29.24
C GLN A 54 36.66 40.21 30.05
N THR A 55 36.73 41.04 31.09
CA THR A 55 35.77 41.35 32.15
C THR A 55 34.56 42.13 31.68
N GLY A 56 33.40 41.87 32.27
CA GLY A 56 32.22 42.72 32.16
C GLY A 56 31.14 42.31 33.15
N ALA A 57 31.14 42.93 34.33
CA ALA A 57 30.10 42.79 35.34
C ALA A 57 28.89 43.66 34.99
N ALA A 58 27.68 43.11 35.05
CA ALA A 58 26.46 43.91 35.31
C ALA A 58 25.26 43.00 35.64
N THR A 59 24.85 43.08 36.92
CA THR A 59 23.46 43.18 37.41
C THR A 59 22.38 42.22 36.90
N GLY A 60 21.80 41.49 37.85
CA GLY A 60 20.73 40.54 37.59
C GLY A 60 19.40 41.14 37.18
N ARG A 61 18.55 40.27 36.64
CA ARG A 61 17.08 40.31 36.68
C ARG A 61 16.58 38.90 36.39
N ARG A 62 15.81 38.35 37.33
CA ARG A 62 15.10 37.08 37.20
C ARG A 62 14.15 37.18 36.00
N CYS A 63 14.38 36.41 34.95
CA CYS A 63 13.41 36.22 33.88
C CYS A 63 12.45 35.08 34.27
N ARG A 64 11.22 35.43 34.65
CA ARG A 64 10.09 34.49 34.71
C ARG A 64 9.80 33.99 33.29
N PRO A 65 9.62 32.69 33.06
CA PRO A 65 9.10 32.21 31.78
C PRO A 65 7.65 32.67 31.60
N ARG A 66 7.41 33.40 30.50
CA ARG A 66 6.09 33.76 29.97
C ARG A 66 5.44 32.47 29.44
N GLN A 67 4.29 32.09 29.98
CA GLN A 67 3.45 31.04 29.40
C GLN A 67 3.04 31.46 27.98
N PRO A 68 3.22 30.62 26.95
CA PRO A 68 2.65 30.87 25.64
C PRO A 68 1.13 30.73 25.70
N ALA A 69 0.44 31.75 25.18
CA ALA A 69 -1.01 31.81 25.05
C ALA A 69 -1.52 30.65 24.19
N GLN A 70 -2.55 29.96 24.68
CA GLN A 70 -3.28 28.95 23.91
C GLN A 70 -3.98 29.63 22.72
N PRO A 71 -3.89 29.09 21.49
CA PRO A 71 -4.72 29.55 20.38
C PRO A 71 -6.17 29.18 20.66
N GLN A 72 -7.04 30.19 20.78
CA GLN A 72 -8.49 30.02 20.82
C GLN A 72 -8.94 29.43 19.47
N GLN A 73 -9.54 28.24 19.53
CA GLN A 73 -10.24 27.65 18.39
C GLN A 73 -11.41 28.57 17.99
N PRO A 74 -11.57 28.95 16.72
CA PRO A 74 -12.77 29.61 16.28
C PRO A 74 -13.96 28.65 16.38
N GLN A 75 -14.94 29.03 17.21
CA GLN A 75 -16.22 28.36 17.33
C GLN A 75 -16.98 28.50 16.01
N VAL A 76 -17.13 27.39 15.28
CA VAL A 76 -18.05 27.33 14.15
C VAL A 76 -19.49 27.20 14.69
N PRO A 77 -20.44 28.02 14.22
CA PRO A 77 -21.81 27.96 14.70
C PRO A 77 -22.51 26.69 14.22
N VAL A 78 -23.07 25.94 15.17
CA VAL A 78 -24.05 24.88 14.95
C VAL A 78 -25.38 25.54 14.59
N LEU A 79 -25.76 25.49 13.31
CA LEU A 79 -27.15 25.62 12.84
C LEU A 79 -27.34 24.56 11.74
N ALA A 80 -28.02 23.45 12.03
CA ALA A 80 -29.48 23.33 11.97
C ALA A 80 -30.03 23.49 10.54
N ALA A 81 -30.19 22.37 9.84
CA ALA A 81 -31.41 22.00 9.11
C ALA A 81 -31.16 20.73 8.30
N ALA A 82 -31.69 19.60 8.79
CA ALA A 82 -31.88 18.41 7.99
C ALA A 82 -32.75 18.77 6.77
N LYS A 83 -32.21 18.59 5.56
CA LYS A 83 -33.05 18.52 4.36
C LYS A 83 -33.50 17.06 4.21
N PRO A 84 -34.81 16.79 4.06
CA PRO A 84 -35.27 15.45 3.77
C PRO A 84 -34.80 15.09 2.36
N TYR A 85 -34.02 14.01 2.25
CA TYR A 85 -33.75 13.36 0.96
C TYR A 85 -35.10 13.01 0.35
N ARG A 86 -35.47 13.75 -0.70
CA ARG A 86 -36.77 13.64 -1.35
C ARG A 86 -36.73 12.35 -2.17
N ALA A 87 -37.29 11.29 -1.60
CA ALA A 87 -37.47 10.00 -2.26
C ALA A 87 -38.15 10.21 -3.63
N HIS A 88 -37.36 10.16 -4.70
CA HIS A 88 -37.89 10.07 -6.05
C HIS A 88 -38.41 8.65 -6.26
N ARG A 89 -39.70 8.46 -5.93
CA ARG A 89 -40.51 7.35 -6.45
C ARG A 89 -40.47 7.39 -7.99
N LYS A 90 -39.64 6.57 -8.64
CA LYS A 90 -39.91 6.17 -10.03
C LYS A 90 -40.94 5.04 -10.02
N LYS A 91 -42.14 5.34 -10.54
CA LYS A 91 -43.20 4.37 -10.84
C LYS A 91 -42.72 3.37 -11.91
N PRO A 92 -43.16 2.10 -11.88
CA PRO A 92 -42.86 1.14 -12.93
C PRO A 92 -43.74 1.45 -14.14
N GLY A 93 -43.11 1.97 -15.20
CA GLY A 93 -43.75 2.22 -16.49
C GLY A 93 -42.99 1.45 -17.55
N GLN A 94 -43.49 0.27 -17.87
CA GLN A 94 -43.08 -0.52 -19.03
C GLN A 94 -43.11 0.35 -20.30
N ARG A 95 -41.97 0.44 -20.98
CA ARG A 95 -41.90 0.61 -22.44
C ARG A 95 -40.79 -0.28 -22.98
N ALA A 96 -41.22 -1.31 -23.69
CA ALA A 96 -40.40 -2.13 -24.55
C ALA A 96 -39.75 -1.27 -25.66
N GLY A 97 -38.55 -1.67 -26.10
CA GLY A 97 -38.07 -1.30 -27.43
C GLY A 97 -36.69 -0.64 -27.54
N VAL A 98 -35.72 -0.95 -26.69
CA VAL A 98 -34.30 -0.97 -27.07
C VAL A 98 -33.67 -2.11 -26.28
N LEU A 99 -33.05 -3.07 -26.96
CA LEU A 99 -32.19 -4.07 -26.34
C LEU A 99 -30.96 -3.32 -25.80
N LEU A 100 -31.11 -2.71 -24.61
CA LEU A 100 -30.00 -2.16 -23.86
C LEU A 100 -29.11 -3.37 -23.57
N LEU A 101 -27.94 -3.42 -24.20
CA LEU A 101 -26.86 -4.31 -23.81
C LEU A 101 -26.37 -3.87 -22.42
N THR A 102 -27.20 -4.10 -21.40
CA THR A 102 -26.77 -4.05 -20.01
C THR A 102 -25.74 -5.16 -19.86
N MET A 103 -24.47 -4.77 -19.67
CA MET A 103 -23.40 -5.68 -19.30
C MET A 103 -23.84 -6.53 -18.12
N ASP A 104 -24.06 -7.82 -18.36
CA ASP A 104 -24.38 -8.76 -17.30
C ASP A 104 -23.10 -9.11 -16.51
N LYS A 105 -23.27 -9.58 -15.27
CA LYS A 105 -22.13 -9.96 -14.41
C LYS A 105 -21.24 -11.06 -15.04
N PRO A 106 -21.81 -12.12 -15.65
CA PRO A 106 -21.00 -13.16 -16.31
C PRO A 106 -20.14 -12.64 -17.47
N HIS A 107 -20.70 -11.77 -18.30
CA HIS A 107 -20.02 -11.15 -19.43
C HIS A 107 -18.96 -10.17 -18.96
N LEU A 108 -19.25 -9.38 -17.92
CA LEU A 108 -18.24 -8.54 -17.25
C LEU A 108 -17.08 -9.38 -16.72
N LEU A 109 -17.36 -10.50 -16.04
CA LEU A 109 -16.32 -11.41 -15.55
C LEU A 109 -15.49 -11.98 -16.70
N ALA A 110 -16.13 -12.42 -17.78
CA ALA A 110 -15.45 -12.91 -18.97
C ALA A 110 -14.54 -11.84 -19.59
N LEU A 111 -14.98 -10.59 -19.65
CA LEU A 111 -14.17 -9.46 -20.11
C LEU A 111 -12.98 -9.20 -19.17
N ILE A 112 -13.17 -9.21 -17.85
CA ILE A 112 -12.07 -9.08 -16.88
C ILE A 112 -11.03 -10.17 -17.09
N VAL A 113 -11.46 -11.43 -17.22
CA VAL A 113 -10.57 -12.57 -17.46
C VAL A 113 -9.81 -12.39 -18.79
N ALA A 114 -10.49 -11.96 -19.85
CA ALA A 114 -9.87 -11.72 -21.15
C ALA A 114 -8.83 -10.59 -21.10
N THR A 115 -9.14 -9.47 -20.43
CA THR A 115 -8.20 -8.36 -20.25
C THR A 115 -6.98 -8.78 -19.43
N LEU A 116 -7.19 -9.47 -18.29
CA LEU A 116 -6.08 -9.97 -17.47
C LEU A 116 -5.20 -10.99 -18.21
N ALA A 117 -5.80 -11.84 -19.05
CA ALA A 117 -5.05 -12.77 -19.88
C ALA A 117 -4.20 -12.06 -20.93
N HIS A 118 -4.74 -11.01 -21.57
CA HIS A 118 -4.00 -10.17 -22.51
C HIS A 118 -2.85 -9.43 -21.81
N ASP A 119 -3.12 -8.78 -20.68
CA ASP A 119 -2.11 -8.08 -19.88
C ASP A 119 -0.99 -9.03 -19.43
N LEU A 120 -1.34 -10.26 -19.06
CA LEU A 120 -0.37 -11.27 -18.68
C LEU A 120 0.55 -11.67 -19.84
N ASP A 121 0.03 -11.83 -21.06
CA ASP A 121 0.86 -12.13 -22.24
C ASP A 121 1.86 -11.00 -22.50
N VAL A 122 1.39 -9.75 -22.52
CA VAL A 122 2.24 -8.56 -22.71
C VAL A 122 3.33 -8.48 -21.65
N LEU A 123 2.97 -8.62 -20.37
CA LEU A 123 3.91 -8.55 -19.25
C LEU A 123 4.90 -9.73 -19.25
N THR A 124 4.46 -10.92 -19.66
CA THR A 124 5.35 -12.09 -19.73
C THR A 124 6.42 -11.90 -20.79
N ARG A 125 6.06 -11.36 -21.96
CA ARG A 125 7.04 -11.02 -23.01
C ARG A 125 8.01 -9.94 -22.52
N ALA A 126 7.51 -8.90 -21.87
CA ALA A 126 8.36 -7.84 -21.29
C ALA A 126 9.32 -8.39 -20.22
N ALA A 127 8.87 -9.29 -19.36
CA ALA A 127 9.70 -9.94 -18.36
C ALA A 127 10.79 -10.82 -18.99
N GLN A 128 10.45 -11.56 -20.06
CA GLN A 128 11.41 -12.37 -20.79
C GLN A 128 12.50 -11.51 -21.45
N THR A 129 12.13 -10.44 -22.15
CA THR A 129 13.10 -9.52 -22.76
C THR A 129 13.99 -8.86 -21.71
N ALA A 130 13.43 -8.44 -20.57
CA ALA A 130 14.22 -7.85 -19.49
C ALA A 130 15.19 -8.88 -18.87
N TYR A 131 14.77 -10.13 -18.74
CA TYR A 131 15.63 -11.22 -18.27
C TYR A 131 16.79 -11.49 -19.24
N GLU A 132 16.50 -11.63 -20.54
CA GLU A 132 17.52 -11.82 -21.57
C GLU A 132 18.54 -10.70 -21.56
N ALA A 133 18.09 -9.44 -21.47
CA ALA A 133 18.98 -8.30 -21.31
C ALA A 133 19.83 -8.40 -20.03
N ALA A 134 19.24 -8.74 -18.88
CA ALA A 134 19.98 -8.87 -17.63
C ALA A 134 21.06 -9.98 -17.67
N THR A 135 20.89 -10.99 -18.50
CA THR A 135 21.84 -12.10 -18.68
C THR A 135 22.74 -11.96 -19.91
N ALA A 136 22.58 -10.90 -20.70
CA ALA A 136 23.34 -10.70 -21.92
C ALA A 136 24.82 -10.44 -21.61
N GLU A 137 25.70 -10.96 -22.45
CA GLU A 137 27.15 -10.75 -22.31
C GLU A 137 27.53 -9.26 -22.38
N GLU A 138 26.78 -8.48 -23.16
CA GLU A 138 26.93 -7.01 -23.27
C GLU A 138 26.65 -6.26 -21.96
N ASN A 139 25.97 -6.89 -20.99
CA ASN A 139 25.64 -6.31 -19.68
C ASN A 139 26.54 -6.85 -18.55
N ILE A 140 27.56 -7.66 -18.87
CA ILE A 140 28.59 -8.06 -17.91
C ILE A 140 29.43 -6.82 -17.59
N ALA A 141 29.57 -6.50 -16.29
CA ALA A 141 30.36 -5.37 -15.86
C ALA A 141 31.84 -5.55 -16.25
N GLU A 142 32.34 -4.68 -17.11
CA GLU A 142 33.76 -4.66 -17.52
C GLU A 142 34.60 -3.86 -16.50
N ASN A 143 33.99 -2.91 -15.79
CA ASN A 143 34.63 -2.07 -14.79
C ASN A 143 33.85 -2.02 -13.47
N LYS A 144 34.53 -1.63 -12.36
CA LYS A 144 33.95 -1.45 -11.01
C LYS A 144 32.88 -0.37 -10.89
N TYR A 145 32.63 0.40 -11.96
CA TYR A 145 31.64 1.46 -12.01
C TYR A 145 30.48 1.13 -12.97
N ASP A 146 30.50 -0.02 -13.64
CA ASP A 146 29.38 -0.42 -14.50
C ASP A 146 28.15 -0.78 -13.67
N THR A 147 27.02 -0.16 -14.04
CA THR A 147 25.73 -0.38 -13.40
C THR A 147 24.73 -1.09 -14.31
N LEU A 148 25.02 -1.23 -15.62
CA LEU A 148 24.07 -1.74 -16.61
C LEU A 148 23.51 -3.12 -16.26
N GLY A 149 24.36 -4.09 -15.90
CA GLY A 149 23.90 -5.41 -15.48
C GLY A 149 23.06 -5.40 -14.20
N LEU A 150 23.38 -4.51 -13.26
CA LEU A 150 22.62 -4.35 -12.02
C LEU A 150 21.25 -3.71 -12.29
N GLU A 151 21.20 -2.65 -13.08
CA GLU A 151 19.98 -1.95 -13.49
C GLU A 151 19.06 -2.89 -14.28
N ALA A 152 19.61 -3.64 -15.23
CA ALA A 152 18.89 -4.64 -16.01
C ALA A 152 18.30 -5.73 -15.10
N SER A 153 19.06 -6.20 -14.10
CA SER A 153 18.58 -7.19 -13.12
C SER A 153 17.42 -6.65 -12.27
N TYR A 154 17.47 -5.39 -11.85
CA TYR A 154 16.35 -4.76 -11.13
C TYR A 154 15.10 -4.65 -12.00
N LEU A 155 15.26 -4.25 -13.27
CA LEU A 155 14.16 -4.18 -14.23
C LEU A 155 13.53 -5.55 -14.46
N ALA A 156 14.35 -6.58 -14.71
CA ALA A 156 13.90 -7.95 -14.91
C ALA A 156 13.11 -8.47 -13.71
N THR A 157 13.63 -8.24 -12.50
CA THR A 157 12.97 -8.61 -11.25
C THR A 157 11.61 -7.91 -11.10
N GLY A 158 11.55 -6.61 -11.41
CA GLY A 158 10.30 -5.84 -11.37
C GLY A 158 9.26 -6.36 -12.35
N GLN A 159 9.65 -6.65 -13.59
CA GLN A 159 8.75 -7.21 -14.61
C GLN A 159 8.25 -8.61 -14.23
N ALA A 160 9.14 -9.47 -13.74
CA ALA A 160 8.79 -10.82 -13.30
C ALA A 160 7.77 -10.79 -12.15
N ARG A 161 8.00 -9.91 -11.14
CA ARG A 161 7.07 -9.73 -10.03
C ARG A 161 5.68 -9.29 -10.53
N ARG A 162 5.62 -8.30 -11.42
CA ARG A 162 4.35 -7.79 -11.96
C ARG A 162 3.60 -8.85 -12.77
N SER A 163 4.31 -9.64 -13.60
CA SER A 163 3.71 -10.78 -14.32
C SER A 163 3.11 -11.80 -13.36
N ALA A 164 3.81 -12.13 -12.25
CA ALA A 164 3.31 -13.04 -11.24
C ALA A 164 2.04 -12.51 -10.53
N GLU A 165 2.00 -11.21 -10.21
CA GLU A 165 0.82 -10.57 -9.60
C GLU A 165 -0.41 -10.64 -10.51
N ILE A 166 -0.27 -10.33 -11.82
CA ILE A 166 -1.37 -10.43 -12.78
C ILE A 166 -1.79 -11.89 -13.01
N ARG A 167 -0.84 -12.83 -13.07
CA ARG A 167 -1.14 -14.26 -13.17
C ARG A 167 -1.99 -14.73 -11.99
N GLN A 168 -1.62 -14.34 -10.78
CA GLN A 168 -2.38 -14.70 -9.57
C GLN A 168 -3.79 -14.11 -9.61
N ALA A 169 -3.94 -12.84 -10.02
CA ALA A 169 -5.24 -12.21 -10.19
C ALA A 169 -6.10 -12.98 -11.20
N LEU A 170 -5.53 -13.34 -12.37
CA LEU A 170 -6.23 -14.10 -13.41
C LEU A 170 -6.78 -15.44 -12.87
N VAL A 171 -5.95 -16.21 -12.14
CA VAL A 171 -6.38 -17.49 -11.54
C VAL A 171 -7.53 -17.28 -10.55
N ILE A 172 -7.44 -16.24 -9.71
CA ILE A 172 -8.50 -15.91 -8.75
C ILE A 172 -9.80 -15.56 -9.48
N TYR A 173 -9.74 -14.80 -10.57
CA TYR A 173 -10.92 -14.45 -11.37
C TYR A 173 -11.53 -15.63 -12.11
N GLN A 174 -10.71 -16.56 -12.62
CA GLN A 174 -11.19 -17.80 -13.25
C GLN A 174 -11.94 -18.70 -12.28
N GLN A 175 -11.61 -18.64 -11.00
CA GLN A 175 -12.25 -19.41 -9.92
C GLN A 175 -13.33 -18.61 -9.18
N LEU A 176 -13.57 -17.35 -9.57
CA LEU A 176 -14.50 -16.48 -8.88
C LEU A 176 -15.93 -16.94 -9.12
N LEU A 177 -16.64 -17.24 -8.04
CA LEU A 177 -18.07 -17.51 -8.07
C LEU A 177 -18.83 -16.19 -7.96
N LEU A 178 -19.61 -15.88 -9.00
CA LEU A 178 -20.53 -14.75 -9.00
C LEU A 178 -21.66 -15.03 -8.01
N ARG A 179 -21.88 -14.09 -7.09
CA ARG A 179 -22.97 -14.13 -6.12
C ARG A 179 -24.04 -13.13 -6.52
N ASP A 180 -25.27 -13.47 -6.20
CA ASP A 180 -26.36 -12.52 -6.30
C ASP A 180 -26.40 -11.62 -5.06
N TYR A 181 -26.88 -10.41 -5.26
CA TYR A 181 -27.05 -9.46 -4.17
C TYR A 181 -28.07 -9.98 -3.15
N ASP A 182 -27.64 -10.04 -1.89
CA ASP A 182 -28.49 -10.33 -0.74
C ASP A 182 -28.67 -9.05 0.10
N PRO A 183 -29.88 -8.46 0.12
CA PRO A 183 -30.17 -7.26 0.91
C PRO A 183 -29.87 -7.41 2.41
N ALA A 184 -29.91 -8.64 2.96
CA ALA A 184 -29.59 -8.86 4.37
C ALA A 184 -28.08 -8.68 4.65
N ARG A 185 -27.23 -9.08 3.71
CA ARG A 185 -25.77 -9.03 3.81
C ARG A 185 -25.16 -7.75 3.25
N GLY A 186 -25.89 -7.03 2.40
CA GLY A 186 -25.39 -5.84 1.72
C GLY A 186 -24.42 -6.17 0.59
N VAL A 187 -23.68 -5.15 0.13
CA VAL A 187 -22.69 -5.27 -0.95
C VAL A 187 -21.57 -6.23 -0.54
N GLN A 188 -21.28 -7.20 -1.40
CA GLN A 188 -20.21 -8.19 -1.22
C GLN A 188 -19.27 -8.24 -2.43
N VAL A 189 -18.19 -9.01 -2.30
CA VAL A 189 -17.33 -9.35 -3.44
C VAL A 189 -18.17 -10.07 -4.49
N SER A 190 -17.90 -9.79 -5.76
CA SER A 190 -18.63 -10.19 -6.98
C SER A 190 -19.89 -9.38 -7.32
N ASN A 191 -20.22 -8.35 -6.53
CA ASN A 191 -21.33 -7.46 -6.83
C ASN A 191 -20.90 -6.30 -7.73
N LEU A 192 -21.81 -5.89 -8.61
CA LEU A 192 -21.71 -4.67 -9.39
C LEU A 192 -22.52 -3.58 -8.70
N VAL A 193 -21.87 -2.47 -8.36
CA VAL A 193 -22.46 -1.34 -7.63
C VAL A 193 -22.46 -0.11 -8.53
N THR A 194 -23.60 0.56 -8.61
CA THR A 194 -23.70 1.87 -9.27
C THR A 194 -23.77 2.95 -8.20
N LEU A 195 -22.82 3.87 -8.23
CA LEU A 195 -22.81 5.06 -7.39
C LEU A 195 -23.28 6.26 -8.19
N GLU A 196 -24.01 7.16 -7.55
CA GLU A 196 -24.42 8.45 -8.11
C GLU A 196 -23.99 9.57 -7.16
N ASN A 197 -23.37 10.61 -7.70
CA ASN A 197 -23.00 11.81 -6.94
C ASN A 197 -24.15 12.82 -6.91
N GLU A 198 -24.02 13.87 -6.09
CA GLU A 198 -25.00 14.97 -6.02
C GLU A 198 -25.23 15.69 -7.37
N ASP A 199 -24.21 15.69 -8.25
CA ASP A 199 -24.30 16.23 -9.61
C ASP A 199 -25.04 15.31 -10.61
N GLY A 200 -25.51 14.14 -10.17
CA GLY A 200 -26.14 13.12 -11.01
C GLY A 200 -25.16 12.29 -11.84
N ALA A 201 -23.85 12.45 -11.64
CA ALA A 201 -22.83 11.65 -12.30
C ALA A 201 -22.82 10.22 -11.75
N GLN A 202 -22.99 9.24 -12.63
CA GLN A 202 -22.98 7.83 -12.27
C GLN A 202 -21.63 7.17 -12.52
N ARG A 203 -21.23 6.26 -11.63
CA ARG A 203 -20.05 5.42 -11.80
C ARG A 203 -20.35 3.98 -11.43
N ARG A 204 -20.02 3.06 -12.33
CA ARG A 204 -20.16 1.62 -12.10
C ARG A 204 -18.87 1.03 -11.55
N LEU A 205 -19.02 0.26 -10.48
CA LEU A 205 -17.94 -0.31 -9.71
C LEU A 205 -18.16 -1.80 -9.51
N PHE A 206 -17.20 -2.62 -9.89
CA PHE A 206 -17.25 -4.05 -9.62
C PHE A 206 -16.37 -4.38 -8.42
N LEU A 207 -16.94 -5.00 -7.38
CA LEU A 207 -16.18 -5.40 -6.20
C LEU A 207 -15.46 -6.73 -6.46
N GLY A 208 -14.28 -6.65 -7.05
CA GLY A 208 -13.44 -7.80 -7.36
C GLY A 208 -12.50 -8.19 -6.21
N PRO A 209 -12.04 -9.45 -6.15
CA PRO A 209 -11.06 -9.87 -5.15
C PRO A 209 -9.67 -9.23 -5.39
N GLU A 210 -9.29 -9.03 -6.65
CA GLU A 210 -8.00 -8.49 -7.09
C GLU A 210 -8.15 -7.52 -8.27
N ALA A 211 -7.05 -7.00 -8.82
CA ALA A 211 -7.02 -6.11 -9.98
C ALA A 211 -7.73 -4.75 -9.76
N ALA A 212 -7.51 -4.13 -8.60
CA ALA A 212 -8.01 -2.78 -8.32
C ALA A 212 -7.58 -1.78 -9.40
N GLY A 213 -8.53 -0.97 -9.87
CA GLY A 213 -8.31 0.04 -10.90
C GLY A 213 -8.44 -0.47 -12.34
N LEU A 214 -8.65 -1.77 -12.56
CA LEU A 214 -8.94 -2.31 -13.89
C LEU A 214 -10.25 -1.70 -14.41
N LYS A 215 -10.24 -1.27 -15.67
CA LYS A 215 -11.36 -0.62 -16.34
C LYS A 215 -11.85 -1.51 -17.48
N ILE A 216 -13.15 -1.79 -17.50
CA ILE A 216 -13.80 -2.63 -18.52
C ILE A 216 -14.88 -1.82 -19.22
N GLY A 217 -14.89 -1.85 -20.55
CA GLY A 217 -15.79 -1.04 -21.38
C GLY A 217 -15.35 0.42 -21.51
N GLU A 218 -16.21 1.24 -22.11
CA GLU A 218 -15.93 2.65 -22.43
C GLU A 218 -17.19 3.50 -22.21
N GLY A 219 -17.00 4.81 -22.02
CA GLY A 219 -18.10 5.78 -21.83
C GLY A 219 -19.02 5.43 -20.66
N ASP A 220 -20.33 5.47 -20.90
CA ASP A 220 -21.38 5.18 -19.90
C ASP A 220 -21.43 3.69 -19.48
N GLY A 221 -20.75 2.82 -20.23
CA GLY A 221 -20.59 1.41 -19.93
C GLY A 221 -19.35 1.09 -19.10
N LEU A 222 -18.52 2.09 -18.77
CA LEU A 222 -17.25 1.89 -18.07
C LEU A 222 -17.47 1.36 -16.65
N VAL A 223 -16.98 0.14 -16.40
CA VAL A 223 -16.95 -0.47 -15.08
C VAL A 223 -15.53 -0.43 -14.54
N THR A 224 -15.36 0.09 -13.33
CA THR A 224 -14.06 0.07 -12.64
C THR A 224 -14.05 -1.01 -11.57
N VAL A 225 -13.08 -1.91 -11.64
CA VAL A 225 -12.85 -2.93 -10.62
C VAL A 225 -12.23 -2.27 -9.39
N ILE A 226 -12.82 -2.53 -8.23
CA ILE A 226 -12.31 -2.12 -6.93
C ILE A 226 -12.19 -3.34 -6.02
N THR A 227 -11.22 -3.31 -5.11
CA THR A 227 -11.01 -4.41 -4.15
C THR A 227 -11.51 -4.06 -2.76
N PRO A 228 -11.92 -5.04 -1.93
CA PRO A 228 -12.21 -4.89 -0.50
C PRO A 228 -11.15 -4.13 0.30
N ARG A 229 -9.89 -4.18 -0.14
CA ARG A 229 -8.75 -3.52 0.52
C ARG A 229 -8.65 -2.02 0.21
N SER A 230 -9.32 -1.52 -0.82
CA SER A 230 -9.26 -0.11 -1.20
C SER A 230 -10.12 0.72 -0.23
N PRO A 231 -9.81 2.01 0.00
CA PRO A 231 -10.59 2.86 0.88
C PRO A 231 -12.09 2.90 0.51
N LEU A 232 -12.37 2.89 -0.79
CA LEU A 232 -13.74 2.84 -1.28
C LEU A 232 -14.38 1.46 -1.10
N GLY A 233 -13.65 0.38 -1.37
CA GLY A 233 -14.16 -0.98 -1.18
C GLY A 233 -14.51 -1.26 0.28
N GLN A 234 -13.69 -0.78 1.23
CA GLN A 234 -13.96 -0.89 2.67
C GLN A 234 -15.25 -0.18 3.08
N GLN A 235 -15.55 0.98 2.49
CA GLN A 235 -16.78 1.71 2.79
C GLN A 235 -18.02 1.09 2.16
N LEU A 236 -17.87 0.43 1.01
CA LEU A 236 -18.99 -0.19 0.30
C LEU A 236 -19.40 -1.53 0.91
N LEU A 237 -18.48 -2.29 1.49
CA LEU A 237 -18.79 -3.60 2.06
C LEU A 237 -19.90 -3.53 3.10
N GLY A 238 -20.94 -4.35 2.91
CA GLY A 238 -22.10 -4.41 3.81
C GLY A 238 -23.12 -3.28 3.67
N LYS A 239 -22.84 -2.27 2.83
CA LYS A 239 -23.81 -1.20 2.52
C LYS A 239 -24.94 -1.71 1.64
N ARG A 240 -26.02 -0.94 1.57
CA ARG A 240 -27.24 -1.26 0.83
C ARG A 240 -27.54 -0.16 -0.17
N VAL A 241 -28.50 -0.43 -1.05
CA VAL A 241 -29.09 0.62 -1.89
C VAL A 241 -29.59 1.76 -0.98
N ASP A 242 -29.43 2.98 -1.46
CA ASP A 242 -29.68 4.26 -0.79
C ASP A 242 -28.70 4.65 0.33
N ASP A 243 -27.69 3.82 0.64
CA ASP A 243 -26.66 4.20 1.60
C ASP A 243 -25.65 5.21 1.00
N GLU A 244 -25.15 6.07 1.87
CA GLU A 244 -24.12 7.07 1.57
C GLU A 244 -22.70 6.50 1.66
N VAL A 245 -21.85 6.93 0.73
CA VAL A 245 -20.44 6.57 0.58
C VAL A 245 -19.62 7.85 0.44
N ASN A 246 -18.58 8.00 1.28
CA ASN A 246 -17.82 9.24 1.41
C ASN A 246 -16.39 9.06 0.90
N LEU A 247 -16.07 9.63 -0.26
CA LEU A 247 -14.73 9.59 -0.81
C LEU A 247 -14.04 10.95 -0.68
N GLY A 248 -13.48 11.21 0.50
CA GLY A 248 -12.84 12.48 0.80
C GLY A 248 -13.88 13.60 0.90
N ALA A 249 -13.88 14.52 -0.07
CA ALA A 249 -14.83 15.63 -0.13
C ALA A 249 -16.07 15.34 -0.99
N GLN A 250 -16.13 14.18 -1.65
CA GLN A 250 -17.25 13.79 -2.51
C GLN A 250 -18.17 12.81 -1.80
N VAL A 251 -19.46 13.10 -1.83
CA VAL A 251 -20.52 12.23 -1.31
C VAL A 251 -21.21 11.55 -2.49
N SER A 252 -21.33 10.23 -2.43
CA SER A 252 -22.03 9.42 -3.42
C SER A 252 -23.06 8.55 -2.73
N PHE A 253 -24.13 8.22 -3.44
CA PHE A 253 -25.18 7.31 -2.98
C PHE A 253 -25.18 6.03 -3.82
N ILE A 254 -25.46 4.90 -3.19
CA ILE A 254 -25.62 3.63 -3.89
C ILE A 254 -27.02 3.61 -4.53
N VAL A 255 -27.10 3.70 -5.85
CA VAL A 255 -28.40 3.72 -6.56
C VAL A 255 -28.82 2.35 -7.06
N ASP A 256 -27.88 1.42 -7.24
CA ASP A 256 -28.16 0.07 -7.71
C ASP A 256 -27.06 -0.92 -7.29
N VAL A 257 -27.44 -2.17 -7.02
CA VAL A 257 -26.53 -3.28 -6.72
C VAL A 257 -27.03 -4.56 -7.38
N VAL A 258 -26.19 -5.16 -8.23
CA VAL A 258 -26.46 -6.40 -8.98
C VAL A 258 -25.52 -7.50 -8.53
#